data_AF-A0A5Q4E209-F1
#
_entry.id   AF-A0A5Q4E209-F1
#
_cell.length_a   1.000
_cell.length_b   1.000
_cell.length_c   1.000
_cell.angle_alpha   90.00
_cell.angle_beta   90.00
_cell.angle_gamma   90.00
#
_symmetry.space_group_name_H-M   'P 1'
#
loop_
_entity.id
_entity.type
_entity.pdbx_description
1 polymer ?
#
loop_
_entity_poly.entity_id
_entity_poly.type
_entity_poly.pdbx_seq_one_letter_code
_entity_poly.pdbx_strand_id
1 'polypeptide(L)'
;MALSGHPVSFWIDSTLPSSYPALSQDVSVDVAVVGAGLAGVVTAKLLKQAGKTVALIEADRIGTGTSGHTTAKVSALHQLIYADLIDQHGPEKACLYGESNQAAIARLADLIAADNIDCDFEHKPNYTFATDNDGLDQVKAEVEAAQRIGLPATFVGSLDLPFAIKGAIELPDQAQFHPRKFMLAIAATLPGDGSHIFEQTRVKTVEDEGPCRVITQNGPTVTAQDVVITTNLPILDIGLYFAKTYPQRSYLVGGHIDPNRAPQGMYIGVGQGYRSLRTTPTDDGGTLLIVGGEGHKVGQDDATDERYQRLEDYLRSQFGVEPEYRWSGQDLKSFDQLPYIGQLTPAHQHTFVATGFSLWGMAKSVVSAMVLSDRITGVENPWAELYEATRPTPFVTTTSIQKNLEVGAHWVGDRFKGLFDSTDSVAPGEGKLVTHKGGKVAAYRDEHNQLHTVSAVCPHLGCIVAWNQAETSWDCPCHGSRFSTEGKILHGPAVKPLEQKVCD
;
A
#
# COMPACT_ATOMS: atom_id res chain seq x y z
N MET A 1 -18.08 -20.40 7.49
CA MET A 1 -17.65 -21.31 6.40
C MET A 1 -16.14 -21.16 6.26
N ALA A 2 -15.42 -22.18 5.79
CA ALA A 2 -14.01 -21.99 5.46
C ALA A 2 -13.89 -21.06 4.24
N LEU A 3 -12.97 -20.09 4.29
CA LEU A 3 -12.68 -19.20 3.16
C LEU A 3 -12.13 -19.99 1.96
N SER A 4 -12.50 -19.57 0.74
CA SER A 4 -12.10 -20.21 -0.51
C SER A 4 -10.82 -19.61 -1.09
N GLY A 5 -10.14 -20.36 -1.97
CA GLY A 5 -8.88 -19.95 -2.58
C GLY A 5 -7.66 -20.09 -1.66
N HIS A 6 -6.49 -19.82 -2.20
CA HIS A 6 -5.22 -19.82 -1.49
C HIS A 6 -4.99 -18.43 -0.85
N PRO A 7 -4.62 -18.37 0.45
CA PRO A 7 -4.35 -17.11 1.15
C PRO A 7 -2.98 -16.53 0.77
N VAL A 8 -2.80 -16.25 -0.52
CA VAL A 8 -1.59 -15.68 -1.10
C VAL A 8 -1.99 -14.73 -2.22
N SER A 9 -1.23 -13.64 -2.39
CA SER A 9 -1.45 -12.78 -3.54
C SER A 9 -0.99 -13.47 -4.82
N PHE A 10 -1.85 -13.44 -5.85
CA PHE A 10 -1.51 -13.91 -7.18
C PHE A 10 -0.15 -13.36 -7.65
N TRP A 11 0.10 -12.06 -7.44
CA TRP A 11 1.35 -11.42 -7.89
C TRP A 11 2.61 -12.04 -7.28
N ILE A 12 2.52 -12.56 -6.06
CA ILE A 12 3.63 -13.18 -5.34
C ILE A 12 3.76 -14.65 -5.75
N ASP A 13 2.64 -15.36 -5.83
CA ASP A 13 2.60 -16.78 -6.17
C ASP A 13 3.03 -17.05 -7.62
N SER A 14 2.64 -16.16 -8.55
CA SER A 14 2.96 -16.25 -9.98
C SER A 14 4.41 -15.89 -10.34
N THR A 15 5.26 -15.56 -9.36
CA THR A 15 6.64 -15.13 -9.65
C THR A 15 7.65 -15.76 -8.70
N LEU A 16 8.83 -16.09 -9.22
CA LEU A 16 9.90 -16.68 -8.42
C LEU A 16 10.36 -15.73 -7.30
N PRO A 17 10.77 -16.26 -6.13
CA PRO A 17 11.39 -15.44 -5.11
C PRO A 17 12.73 -14.88 -5.60
N SER A 18 12.95 -13.60 -5.38
CA SER A 18 14.27 -12.97 -5.46
C SER A 18 15.21 -13.54 -4.40
N SER A 19 16.52 -13.46 -4.64
CA SER A 19 17.55 -14.03 -3.77
C SER A 19 18.76 -13.12 -3.62
N TYR A 20 18.54 -11.85 -3.29
CA TYR A 20 19.63 -10.91 -3.02
C TYR A 20 20.24 -11.16 -1.63
N PRO A 21 21.53 -10.88 -1.43
CA PRO A 21 22.19 -11.13 -0.14
C PRO A 21 21.63 -10.20 0.95
N ALA A 22 21.70 -10.64 2.20
CA ALA A 22 21.54 -9.74 3.33
C ALA A 22 22.78 -8.88 3.51
N LEU A 23 22.63 -7.67 4.06
CA LEU A 23 23.76 -6.81 4.39
C LEU A 23 24.60 -7.46 5.50
N SER A 24 25.84 -7.82 5.19
CA SER A 24 26.75 -8.51 6.10
C SER A 24 27.95 -7.66 6.54
N GLN A 25 28.19 -6.53 5.88
CA GLN A 25 29.30 -5.62 6.15
C GLN A 25 28.87 -4.19 5.86
N ASP A 26 29.59 -3.21 6.42
CA ASP A 26 29.32 -1.81 6.13
C ASP A 26 29.57 -1.51 4.65
N VAL A 27 28.72 -0.66 4.06
CA VAL A 27 28.85 -0.20 2.67
C VAL A 27 28.60 1.30 2.57
N SER A 28 29.24 1.94 1.59
CA SER A 28 29.05 3.35 1.29
C SER A 28 28.55 3.51 -0.14
N VAL A 29 27.52 4.34 -0.33
CA VAL A 29 26.90 4.65 -1.62
C VAL A 29 26.53 6.14 -1.66
N ASP A 30 26.17 6.67 -2.83
CA ASP A 30 25.66 8.04 -2.90
C ASP A 30 24.27 8.14 -2.27
N VAL A 31 23.38 7.19 -2.56
CA VAL A 31 22.00 7.19 -2.07
C VAL A 31 21.60 5.83 -1.49
N ALA A 32 21.07 5.81 -0.27
CA ALA A 32 20.41 4.62 0.27
C ALA A 32 18.88 4.75 0.12
N VAL A 33 18.22 3.71 -0.41
CA VAL A 33 16.77 3.64 -0.55
C VAL A 33 16.24 2.55 0.38
N VAL A 34 15.41 2.93 1.35
CA VAL A 34 14.87 2.03 2.37
C VAL A 34 13.43 1.64 2.02
N GLY A 35 13.24 0.36 1.70
CA GLY A 35 11.98 -0.26 1.29
C GLY A 35 11.92 -0.51 -0.22
N ALA A 36 11.88 -1.78 -0.65
CA ALA A 36 11.84 -2.21 -2.05
C ALA A 36 10.42 -2.55 -2.53
N GLY A 37 9.45 -1.71 -2.15
CA GLY A 37 8.20 -1.58 -2.90
C GLY A 37 8.40 -0.79 -4.20
N LEU A 38 7.33 -0.58 -4.96
CA LEU A 38 7.39 0.08 -6.27
C LEU A 38 8.06 1.45 -6.22
N ALA A 39 7.74 2.29 -5.21
CA ALA A 39 8.35 3.60 -5.04
C ALA A 39 9.87 3.52 -4.87
N GLY A 40 10.36 2.60 -4.03
CA GLY A 40 11.80 2.46 -3.80
C GLY A 40 12.53 1.87 -5.00
N VAL A 41 11.96 0.84 -5.64
CA VAL A 41 12.55 0.21 -6.83
C VAL A 41 12.69 1.21 -7.99
N VAL A 42 11.63 1.98 -8.28
CA VAL A 42 11.68 2.99 -9.35
C VAL A 42 12.62 4.14 -8.96
N THR A 43 12.61 4.60 -7.71
CA THR A 43 13.54 5.65 -7.25
C THR A 43 14.99 5.21 -7.41
N ALA A 44 15.34 3.99 -7.00
CA ALA A 44 16.68 3.44 -7.16
C ALA A 44 17.11 3.35 -8.63
N LYS A 45 16.19 2.95 -9.53
CA LYS A 45 16.45 2.89 -10.98
C LYS A 45 16.74 4.27 -11.55
N LEU A 46 15.94 5.29 -11.21
CA LEU A 46 16.12 6.65 -11.72
C LEU A 46 17.43 7.27 -11.22
N LEU A 47 17.75 7.08 -9.94
CA LEU A 47 19.01 7.56 -9.36
C LEU A 47 20.23 6.88 -9.98
N LYS A 48 20.16 5.55 -10.21
CA LYS A 48 21.23 4.83 -10.92
C LYS A 48 21.40 5.32 -12.36
N GLN A 49 20.29 5.57 -13.08
CA GLN A 49 20.33 6.17 -14.43
C GLN A 49 20.94 7.58 -14.43
N ALA A 50 20.77 8.33 -13.34
CA ALA A 50 21.39 9.63 -13.13
C ALA A 50 22.87 9.55 -12.68
N GLY A 51 23.47 8.35 -12.66
CA GLY A 51 24.88 8.13 -12.34
C GLY A 51 25.21 8.06 -10.85
N LYS A 52 24.20 7.91 -9.97
CA LYS A 52 24.41 7.68 -8.54
C LYS A 52 24.64 6.20 -8.25
N THR A 53 25.52 5.90 -7.31
CA THR A 53 25.59 4.59 -6.66
C THR A 53 24.47 4.44 -5.63
N VAL A 54 23.76 3.32 -5.65
CA VAL A 54 22.55 3.13 -4.84
C VAL A 54 22.59 1.84 -4.04
N ALA A 55 22.19 1.89 -2.76
CA ALA A 55 21.86 0.70 -1.98
C ALA A 55 20.33 0.64 -1.76
N LEU A 56 19.66 -0.33 -2.38
CA LEU A 56 18.25 -0.62 -2.12
C LEU A 56 18.12 -1.67 -1.02
N ILE A 57 17.47 -1.33 0.09
CA ILE A 57 17.43 -2.13 1.32
C ILE A 57 15.99 -2.55 1.62
N GLU A 58 15.74 -3.85 1.69
CA GLU A 58 14.42 -4.44 1.97
C GLU A 58 14.48 -5.36 3.18
N ALA A 59 13.48 -5.24 4.06
CA ALA A 59 13.41 -5.99 5.29
C ALA A 59 12.94 -7.44 5.08
N ASP A 60 12.20 -7.71 4.01
CA ASP A 60 11.83 -9.06 3.55
C ASP A 60 12.37 -9.29 2.13
N ARG A 61 11.50 -9.33 1.12
CA ARG A 61 11.86 -9.49 -0.29
C ARG A 61 11.20 -8.42 -1.15
N ILE A 62 11.79 -8.19 -2.32
CA ILE A 62 11.32 -7.17 -3.26
C ILE A 62 9.86 -7.40 -3.60
N GLY A 63 9.06 -6.34 -3.44
CA GLY A 63 7.66 -6.31 -3.85
C GLY A 63 6.72 -7.23 -3.08
N THR A 64 7.12 -7.81 -1.93
CA THR A 64 6.22 -8.68 -1.13
C THR A 64 5.31 -7.90 -0.17
N GLY A 65 5.56 -6.60 0.04
CA GLY A 65 4.69 -5.72 0.83
C GLY A 65 3.43 -5.27 0.08
N THR A 66 2.97 -4.04 0.34
CA THR A 66 1.75 -3.46 -0.26
C THR A 66 1.74 -3.49 -1.78
N SER A 67 2.90 -3.26 -2.42
CA SER A 67 3.02 -3.31 -3.89
C SER A 67 2.75 -4.70 -4.49
N GLY A 68 2.91 -5.77 -3.70
CA GLY A 68 2.56 -7.15 -4.09
C GLY A 68 1.16 -7.57 -3.66
N HIS A 69 0.36 -6.68 -3.08
CA HIS A 69 -0.98 -6.98 -2.54
C HIS A 69 -2.05 -6.03 -3.09
N THR A 70 -1.84 -5.53 -4.30
CA THR A 70 -2.68 -4.50 -4.96
C THR A 70 -3.68 -5.11 -5.95
N THR A 71 -4.54 -4.27 -6.54
CA THR A 71 -5.19 -4.57 -7.83
C THR A 71 -4.28 -4.27 -9.02
N ALA A 72 -3.21 -3.48 -8.84
CA ALA A 72 -2.24 -3.09 -9.87
C ALA A 72 -2.83 -2.24 -11.02
N LYS A 73 -3.77 -1.34 -10.71
CA LYS A 73 -4.24 -0.32 -11.65
C LYS A 73 -3.32 0.91 -11.61
N VAL A 74 -2.90 1.41 -12.76
CA VAL A 74 -2.15 2.67 -12.91
C VAL A 74 -3.05 3.64 -13.66
N SER A 75 -3.49 4.69 -12.99
CA SER A 75 -4.51 5.61 -13.50
C SER A 75 -4.25 7.02 -12.98
N ALA A 76 -4.72 8.03 -13.70
CA ALA A 76 -4.94 9.37 -13.15
C ALA A 76 -6.36 9.52 -12.59
N LEU A 77 -7.31 8.65 -12.96
CA LEU A 77 -8.66 8.63 -12.39
C LEU A 77 -8.70 7.76 -11.12
N HIS A 78 -8.58 8.42 -9.97
CA HIS A 78 -8.50 7.78 -8.66
C HIS A 78 -9.87 7.71 -7.95
N GLN A 79 -10.81 7.00 -8.58
CA GLN A 79 -12.23 6.93 -8.18
C GLN A 79 -12.97 8.26 -8.43
N LEU A 80 -13.39 8.98 -7.39
CA LEU A 80 -14.02 10.30 -7.44
C LEU A 80 -13.11 11.26 -6.68
N ILE A 81 -12.15 11.87 -7.36
CA ILE A 81 -11.08 12.64 -6.73
C ILE A 81 -11.03 14.09 -7.19
N TYR A 82 -11.38 14.39 -8.43
CA TYR A 82 -11.15 15.70 -9.03
C TYR A 82 -12.13 16.74 -8.54
N ALA A 83 -13.41 16.39 -8.33
CA ALA A 83 -14.36 17.30 -7.72
C ALA A 83 -13.88 17.76 -6.32
N ASP A 84 -13.42 16.81 -5.51
CA ASP A 84 -12.88 17.06 -4.18
C ASP A 84 -11.57 17.86 -4.20
N LEU A 85 -10.63 17.53 -5.11
CA LEU A 85 -9.36 18.26 -5.22
C LEU A 85 -9.58 19.70 -5.66
N ILE A 86 -10.51 19.95 -6.57
CA ILE A 86 -10.84 21.31 -7.01
C ILE A 86 -11.43 22.12 -5.85
N ASP A 87 -12.33 21.53 -5.07
CA ASP A 87 -12.93 22.18 -3.90
C ASP A 87 -11.88 22.50 -2.82
N GLN A 88 -11.01 21.53 -2.51
CA GLN A 88 -10.06 21.64 -1.40
C GLN A 88 -8.78 22.43 -1.74
N HIS A 89 -8.30 22.32 -2.98
CA HIS A 89 -6.98 22.83 -3.38
C HIS A 89 -7.01 23.78 -4.58
N GLY A 90 -8.16 23.93 -5.22
CA GLY A 90 -8.32 24.72 -6.42
C GLY A 90 -7.97 23.96 -7.71
N PRO A 91 -8.45 24.46 -8.87
CA PRO A 91 -8.32 23.78 -10.15
C PRO A 91 -6.88 23.64 -10.64
N GLU A 92 -6.00 24.58 -10.33
CA GLU A 92 -4.59 24.54 -10.73
C GLU A 92 -3.85 23.35 -10.11
N LYS A 93 -4.04 23.11 -8.80
CA LYS A 93 -3.44 21.97 -8.10
C LYS A 93 -4.05 20.65 -8.53
N ALA A 94 -5.36 20.63 -8.81
CA ALA A 94 -6.01 19.45 -9.39
C ALA A 94 -5.48 19.12 -10.80
N CYS A 95 -5.16 20.14 -11.60
CA CYS A 95 -4.51 19.98 -12.91
C CYS A 95 -3.12 19.33 -12.77
N LEU A 96 -2.26 19.88 -11.91
CA LEU A 96 -0.93 19.31 -11.61
C LEU A 96 -1.02 17.86 -11.11
N TYR A 97 -2.06 17.55 -10.32
CA TYR A 97 -2.32 16.18 -9.91
C TYR A 97 -2.63 15.25 -11.10
N GLY A 98 -3.53 15.65 -11.99
CA GLY A 98 -3.84 14.86 -13.19
C GLY A 98 -2.62 14.68 -14.10
N GLU A 99 -1.90 15.78 -14.37
CA GLU A 99 -0.70 15.78 -15.21
C GLU A 99 0.40 14.87 -14.69
N SER A 100 0.73 14.97 -13.40
CA SER A 100 1.78 14.13 -12.79
C SER A 100 1.44 12.64 -12.83
N ASN A 101 0.16 12.26 -12.65
CA ASN A 101 -0.23 10.86 -12.73
C ASN A 101 -0.26 10.33 -14.17
N GLN A 102 -0.62 11.16 -15.16
CA GLN A 102 -0.46 10.80 -16.58
C GLN A 102 1.03 10.64 -16.94
N ALA A 103 1.89 11.54 -16.46
CA ALA A 103 3.33 11.44 -16.65
C ALA A 103 3.92 10.19 -15.97
N ALA A 104 3.38 9.77 -14.83
CA ALA A 104 3.76 8.52 -14.18
C ALA A 104 3.42 7.28 -15.02
N ILE A 105 2.27 7.26 -15.69
CA ILE A 105 1.89 6.18 -16.62
C ILE A 105 2.87 6.14 -17.79
N ALA A 106 3.15 7.29 -18.41
CA ALA A 106 4.12 7.39 -19.50
C ALA A 106 5.52 6.95 -19.06
N ARG A 107 5.98 7.40 -17.88
CA ARG A 107 7.30 7.03 -17.35
C ARG A 107 7.41 5.54 -17.06
N LEU A 108 6.35 4.92 -16.57
CA LEU A 108 6.30 3.47 -16.36
C LEU A 108 6.45 2.73 -17.70
N ALA A 109 5.70 3.15 -18.73
CA ALA A 109 5.80 2.59 -20.07
C ALA A 109 7.21 2.74 -20.68
N ASP A 110 7.83 3.92 -20.51
CA ASP A 110 9.20 4.18 -20.97
C ASP A 110 10.21 3.24 -20.32
N LEU A 111 10.11 3.02 -19.00
CA LEU A 111 11.01 2.10 -18.28
C LEU A 111 10.84 0.65 -18.77
N ILE A 112 9.59 0.23 -18.99
CA ILE A 112 9.26 -1.10 -19.51
C ILE A 112 9.83 -1.29 -20.91
N ALA A 113 9.65 -0.30 -21.80
CA ALA A 113 10.16 -0.36 -23.16
C ALA A 113 11.70 -0.32 -23.22
N ALA A 114 12.33 0.57 -22.43
CA ALA A 114 13.78 0.74 -22.44
C ALA A 114 14.54 -0.52 -21.99
N ASP A 115 14.01 -1.23 -21.00
CA ASP A 115 14.60 -2.45 -20.45
C ASP A 115 14.00 -3.74 -21.05
N ASN A 116 13.07 -3.62 -22.01
CA ASN A 116 12.32 -4.72 -22.63
C ASN A 116 11.71 -5.69 -21.60
N ILE A 117 10.96 -5.13 -20.65
CA ILE A 117 10.41 -5.87 -19.51
C ILE A 117 9.11 -6.56 -19.91
N ASP A 118 9.09 -7.89 -19.78
CA ASP A 118 7.87 -8.69 -19.90
C ASP A 118 7.11 -8.71 -18.56
N CYS A 119 6.19 -7.75 -18.39
CA CYS A 119 5.38 -7.60 -17.17
C CYS A 119 3.89 -7.42 -17.45
N ASP A 120 3.41 -7.98 -18.56
CA ASP A 120 1.97 -7.96 -18.91
C ASP A 120 1.40 -6.52 -18.96
N PHE A 121 2.21 -5.56 -19.41
CA PHE A 121 1.83 -4.15 -19.46
C PHE A 121 0.86 -3.90 -20.62
N GLU A 122 -0.29 -3.32 -20.31
CA GLU A 122 -1.33 -3.01 -21.27
C GLU A 122 -1.94 -1.64 -21.00
N HIS A 123 -2.17 -0.87 -22.06
CA HIS A 123 -3.03 0.29 -21.99
C HIS A 123 -4.50 -0.14 -21.98
N LYS A 124 -5.26 0.39 -21.02
CA LYS A 124 -6.69 0.09 -20.80
C LYS A 124 -7.42 1.34 -20.35
N PRO A 125 -8.70 1.52 -20.72
CA PRO A 125 -9.54 2.54 -20.10
C PRO A 125 -9.79 2.21 -18.61
N ASN A 126 -9.86 3.24 -17.78
CA ASN A 126 -10.28 3.15 -16.38
C ASN A 126 -11.65 3.79 -16.20
N TYR A 127 -12.53 3.09 -15.49
CA TYR A 127 -13.90 3.53 -15.25
C TYR A 127 -14.20 3.66 -13.75
N THR A 128 -14.85 4.76 -13.37
CA THR A 128 -15.52 4.87 -12.07
C THR A 128 -17.04 4.86 -12.29
N PHE A 129 -17.76 3.90 -11.71
CA PHE A 129 -19.17 3.66 -12.02
C PHE A 129 -20.10 3.74 -10.80
N ALA A 130 -21.36 4.08 -11.05
CA ALA A 130 -22.43 4.10 -10.05
C ALA A 130 -23.53 3.09 -10.37
N THR A 131 -24.09 2.49 -9.32
CA THR A 131 -25.23 1.55 -9.39
C THR A 131 -26.53 2.14 -8.86
N ASP A 132 -26.47 3.31 -8.23
CA ASP A 132 -27.62 4.07 -7.70
C ASP A 132 -27.60 5.53 -8.20
N ASN A 133 -28.67 6.27 -7.90
CA ASN A 133 -28.84 7.64 -8.39
C ASN A 133 -27.93 8.63 -7.65
N ASP A 134 -27.67 8.41 -6.36
CA ASP A 134 -26.78 9.28 -5.57
C ASP A 134 -25.35 9.21 -6.13
N GLY A 135 -24.87 8.00 -6.43
CA GLY A 135 -23.58 7.78 -7.08
C GLY A 135 -23.54 8.33 -8.51
N LEU A 136 -24.66 8.31 -9.24
CA LEU A 136 -24.73 8.88 -10.59
C LEU A 136 -24.44 10.39 -10.58
N ASP A 137 -24.99 11.12 -9.63
CA ASP A 137 -24.77 12.56 -9.52
C ASP A 137 -23.30 12.87 -9.16
N GLN A 138 -22.70 12.06 -8.28
CA GLN A 138 -21.27 12.15 -7.98
C GLN A 138 -20.39 11.86 -9.21
N VAL A 139 -20.72 10.83 -10.00
CA VAL A 139 -20.01 10.50 -11.23
C VAL A 139 -20.08 11.65 -12.24
N LYS A 140 -21.24 12.30 -12.42
CA LYS A 140 -21.39 13.45 -13.33
C LYS A 140 -20.53 14.64 -12.87
N ALA A 141 -20.54 14.95 -11.58
CA ALA A 141 -19.69 16.00 -11.02
C ALA A 141 -18.20 15.71 -11.25
N GLU A 142 -17.78 14.45 -11.13
CA GLU A 142 -16.41 14.04 -11.41
C GLU A 142 -16.04 14.17 -12.90
N VAL A 143 -16.95 13.84 -13.82
CA VAL A 143 -16.73 14.07 -15.26
C VAL A 143 -16.47 15.54 -15.54
N GLU A 144 -17.33 16.42 -15.03
CA GLU A 144 -17.19 17.87 -15.21
C GLU A 144 -15.87 18.39 -14.61
N ALA A 145 -15.52 17.91 -13.41
CA ALA A 145 -14.26 18.28 -12.74
C ALA A 145 -13.03 17.83 -13.53
N ALA A 146 -13.00 16.58 -13.99
CA ALA A 146 -11.90 16.03 -14.77
C ALA A 146 -11.74 16.76 -16.12
N GLN A 147 -12.85 17.06 -16.81
CA GLN A 147 -12.82 17.84 -18.06
C GLN A 147 -12.32 19.27 -17.82
N ARG A 148 -12.73 19.90 -16.72
CA ARG A 148 -12.32 21.26 -16.36
C ARG A 148 -10.81 21.41 -16.18
N ILE A 149 -10.13 20.36 -15.72
CA ILE A 149 -8.66 20.33 -15.58
C ILE A 149 -7.95 19.75 -16.81
N GLY A 150 -8.66 19.53 -17.91
CA GLY A 150 -8.08 19.10 -19.18
C GLY A 150 -7.87 17.60 -19.35
N LEU A 151 -8.40 16.74 -18.47
CA LEU A 151 -8.36 15.29 -18.69
C LEU A 151 -9.36 14.89 -19.79
N PRO A 152 -9.03 13.88 -20.62
CA PRO A 152 -9.91 13.37 -21.69
C PRO A 152 -11.02 12.47 -21.13
N ALA A 153 -11.69 12.91 -20.07
CA ALA A 153 -12.74 12.16 -19.39
C ALA A 153 -14.07 12.26 -20.13
N THR A 154 -14.79 11.14 -20.22
CA THR A 154 -16.10 11.04 -20.87
C THR A 154 -17.12 10.38 -19.95
N PHE A 155 -18.39 10.76 -20.09
CA PHE A 155 -19.49 10.04 -19.44
C PHE A 155 -19.96 8.88 -20.32
N VAL A 156 -20.16 7.71 -19.73
CA VAL A 156 -20.71 6.52 -20.40
C VAL A 156 -21.93 5.98 -19.64
N GLY A 157 -22.95 5.56 -20.38
CA GLY A 157 -24.22 5.07 -19.83
C GLY A 157 -24.28 3.57 -19.57
N SER A 158 -23.32 2.80 -20.11
CA SER A 158 -23.25 1.34 -19.99
C SER A 158 -21.80 0.89 -20.03
N LEU A 159 -21.52 -0.26 -19.41
CA LEU A 159 -20.20 -0.90 -19.39
C LEU A 159 -20.33 -2.37 -19.83
N ASP A 160 -19.21 -2.94 -20.25
CA ASP A 160 -19.08 -4.38 -20.50
C ASP A 160 -18.93 -5.14 -19.16
N LEU A 161 -20.01 -5.14 -18.39
CA LEU A 161 -20.12 -5.81 -17.09
C LEU A 161 -21.45 -6.59 -17.06
N PRO A 162 -21.53 -7.71 -16.30
CA PRO A 162 -22.71 -8.57 -16.29
C PRO A 162 -23.92 -7.98 -15.52
N PHE A 163 -23.86 -6.71 -15.15
CA PHE A 163 -24.88 -6.00 -14.38
C PHE A 163 -25.08 -4.59 -14.91
N ALA A 164 -26.28 -4.05 -14.70
CA ALA A 164 -26.61 -2.68 -15.09
C ALA A 164 -25.94 -1.65 -14.16
N ILE A 165 -25.56 -0.52 -14.75
CA ILE A 165 -25.08 0.67 -14.02
C ILE A 165 -26.03 1.84 -14.28
N LYS A 166 -25.87 2.92 -13.52
CA LYS A 166 -26.57 4.19 -13.74
C LYS A 166 -25.77 5.17 -14.60
N GLY A 167 -24.45 5.03 -14.57
CA GLY A 167 -23.51 5.82 -15.35
C GLY A 167 -22.09 5.63 -14.84
N ALA A 168 -21.10 5.99 -15.66
CA ALA A 168 -19.70 5.95 -15.30
C ALA A 168 -18.94 7.10 -15.96
N ILE A 169 -17.84 7.49 -15.32
CA ILE A 169 -16.77 8.26 -15.95
C ILE A 169 -15.79 7.25 -16.55
N GLU A 170 -15.36 7.52 -17.77
CA GLU A 170 -14.28 6.84 -18.47
C GLU A 170 -13.08 7.78 -18.59
N LEU A 171 -11.89 7.27 -18.31
CA LEU A 171 -10.63 7.89 -18.66
C LEU A 171 -9.85 6.90 -19.56
N PRO A 172 -9.58 7.24 -20.84
CA PRO A 172 -8.86 6.37 -21.76
C PRO A 172 -7.34 6.34 -21.45
N ASP A 173 -6.62 5.43 -22.11
CA ASP A 173 -5.15 5.35 -22.11
C ASP A 173 -4.49 5.27 -20.73
N GLN A 174 -5.19 4.68 -19.77
CA GLN A 174 -4.62 4.31 -18.47
C GLN A 174 -3.88 2.98 -18.63
N ALA A 175 -3.36 2.39 -17.55
CA ALA A 175 -2.58 1.16 -17.66
C ALA A 175 -2.81 0.15 -16.55
N GLN A 176 -2.58 -1.10 -16.90
CA GLN A 176 -2.51 -2.22 -15.98
C GLN A 176 -1.27 -3.05 -16.31
N PHE A 177 -0.74 -3.74 -15.31
CA PHE A 177 0.47 -4.57 -15.47
C PHE A 177 0.57 -5.57 -14.33
N HIS A 178 1.55 -6.47 -14.44
CA HIS A 178 1.98 -7.35 -13.38
C HIS A 178 3.05 -6.66 -12.51
N PRO A 179 2.71 -6.19 -11.30
CA PRO A 179 3.58 -5.30 -10.52
C PRO A 179 4.88 -5.98 -10.07
N ARG A 180 4.81 -7.27 -9.70
CA ARG A 180 5.99 -8.00 -9.21
C ARG A 180 6.97 -8.39 -10.33
N LYS A 181 6.50 -8.88 -11.50
CA LYS A 181 7.32 -9.07 -12.71
C LYS A 181 8.12 -7.80 -13.03
N PHE A 182 7.45 -6.64 -13.09
CA PHE A 182 8.10 -5.35 -13.31
C PHE A 182 9.18 -5.02 -12.26
N MET A 183 8.82 -5.07 -10.97
CA MET A 183 9.76 -4.71 -9.89
C MET A 183 10.99 -5.64 -9.87
N LEU A 184 10.80 -6.94 -10.11
CA LEU A 184 11.90 -7.90 -10.17
C LEU A 184 12.83 -7.63 -11.36
N ALA A 185 12.27 -7.30 -12.54
CA ALA A 185 13.05 -6.99 -13.72
C ALA A 185 13.86 -5.70 -13.53
N ILE A 186 13.26 -4.64 -12.99
CA ILE A 186 13.97 -3.40 -12.66
C ILE A 186 15.07 -3.66 -11.64
N ALA A 187 14.77 -4.39 -10.56
CA ALA A 187 15.73 -4.73 -9.53
C ALA A 187 16.96 -5.47 -10.09
N ALA A 188 16.77 -6.38 -11.05
CA ALA A 188 17.87 -7.10 -11.69
C ALA A 188 18.88 -6.18 -12.40
N THR A 189 18.49 -4.94 -12.74
CA THR A 189 19.38 -3.94 -13.36
C THR A 189 20.19 -3.10 -12.35
N LEU A 190 19.88 -3.19 -11.05
CA LEU A 190 20.47 -2.33 -10.02
C LEU A 190 21.87 -2.76 -9.55
N PRO A 191 22.22 -4.05 -9.36
CA PRO A 191 23.57 -4.42 -8.93
C PRO A 191 24.67 -4.00 -9.93
N GLY A 192 25.89 -3.80 -9.44
CA GLY A 192 27.04 -3.39 -10.24
C GLY A 192 27.33 -1.89 -10.15
N ASP A 193 28.51 -1.46 -10.61
CA ASP A 193 28.96 -0.05 -10.58
C ASP A 193 28.89 0.60 -9.17
N GLY A 194 29.13 -0.19 -8.11
CA GLY A 194 29.02 0.26 -6.72
C GLY A 194 27.59 0.33 -6.17
N SER A 195 26.60 -0.13 -6.93
CA SER A 195 25.21 -0.25 -6.50
C SER A 195 24.87 -1.67 -6.02
N HIS A 196 23.95 -1.75 -5.07
CA HIS A 196 23.64 -2.95 -4.30
C HIS A 196 22.14 -3.09 -4.02
N ILE A 197 21.70 -4.33 -3.87
CA ILE A 197 20.41 -4.68 -3.28
C ILE A 197 20.68 -5.56 -2.06
N PHE A 198 20.01 -5.25 -0.95
CA PHE A 198 20.04 -6.05 0.26
C PHE A 198 18.62 -6.45 0.67
N GLU A 199 18.31 -7.74 0.57
CA GLU A 199 17.06 -8.31 1.09
C GLU A 199 17.25 -8.82 2.52
N GLN A 200 16.16 -9.14 3.21
CA GLN A 200 16.18 -9.65 4.60
C GLN A 200 17.01 -8.76 5.54
N THR A 201 17.04 -7.45 5.25
CA THR A 201 17.86 -6.45 5.92
C THR A 201 16.95 -5.36 6.47
N ARG A 202 16.49 -5.54 7.71
CA ARG A 202 15.61 -4.56 8.34
C ARG A 202 16.38 -3.34 8.83
N VAL A 203 16.03 -2.17 8.32
CA VAL A 203 16.50 -0.89 8.86
C VAL A 203 15.78 -0.59 10.17
N LYS A 204 16.55 -0.21 11.21
CA LYS A 204 16.05 0.21 12.52
C LYS A 204 15.83 1.72 12.58
N THR A 205 16.80 2.49 12.09
CA THR A 205 16.78 3.96 12.12
C THR A 205 17.75 4.52 11.08
N VAL A 206 17.66 5.83 10.86
CA VAL A 206 18.56 6.62 10.03
C VAL A 206 19.02 7.81 10.86
N GLU A 207 20.32 8.05 10.90
CA GLU A 207 20.93 9.23 11.52
C GLU A 207 21.31 10.21 10.42
N ASP A 208 20.89 11.47 10.54
CA ASP A 208 21.13 12.55 9.58
C ASP A 208 22.11 13.59 10.14
N GLU A 209 23.21 13.13 10.75
CA GLU A 209 24.30 13.96 11.31
C GLU A 209 25.53 14.04 10.38
N GLY A 210 25.36 13.64 9.11
CA GLY A 210 26.37 13.71 8.05
C GLY A 210 27.48 12.66 8.12
N PRO A 211 27.89 12.08 6.97
CA PRO A 211 26.93 11.53 6.00
C PRO A 211 25.84 10.71 6.70
N CYS A 212 24.66 10.59 6.08
CA CYS A 212 23.57 9.82 6.68
C CYS A 212 24.02 8.38 6.97
N ARG A 213 23.61 7.84 8.12
CA ARG A 213 23.89 6.46 8.52
C ARG A 213 22.60 5.68 8.65
N VAL A 214 22.40 4.70 7.79
CA VAL A 214 21.29 3.75 7.85
C VAL A 214 21.71 2.58 8.74
N ILE A 215 21.08 2.47 9.91
CA ILE A 215 21.41 1.46 10.92
C ILE A 215 20.48 0.27 10.77
N THR A 216 21.03 -0.91 10.53
CA THR A 216 20.23 -2.14 10.37
C THR A 216 20.07 -2.91 11.68
N GLN A 217 19.15 -3.87 11.68
CA GLN A 217 18.88 -4.69 12.84
C GLN A 217 20.08 -5.56 13.27
N ASN A 218 20.89 -6.01 12.31
CA ASN A 218 21.90 -7.03 12.51
C ASN A 218 23.32 -6.46 12.71
N GLY A 219 23.48 -5.14 12.77
CA GLY A 219 24.76 -4.48 13.04
C GLY A 219 25.30 -3.66 11.86
N PRO A 220 25.53 -4.27 10.68
CA PRO A 220 26.05 -3.55 9.52
C PRO A 220 25.23 -2.31 9.16
N THR A 221 25.92 -1.31 8.65
CA THR A 221 25.37 0.01 8.34
C THR A 221 25.59 0.39 6.88
N VAL A 222 24.71 1.22 6.33
CA VAL A 222 24.93 1.87 5.04
C VAL A 222 25.19 3.35 5.28
N THR A 223 26.33 3.84 4.81
CA THR A 223 26.63 5.27 4.79
C THR A 223 26.24 5.84 3.42
N ALA A 224 25.45 6.92 3.41
CA ALA A 224 25.02 7.57 2.18
C ALA A 224 24.99 9.09 2.31
N GLN A 225 25.13 9.80 1.18
CA GLN A 225 24.93 11.25 1.17
C GLN A 225 23.45 11.60 1.32
N ASP A 226 22.58 10.83 0.66
CA ASP A 226 21.12 11.00 0.74
C ASP A 226 20.45 9.67 1.10
N VAL A 227 19.32 9.74 1.80
CA VAL A 227 18.50 8.57 2.17
C VAL A 227 17.06 8.80 1.77
N VAL A 228 16.46 7.84 1.06
CA VAL A 228 15.04 7.86 0.69
C VAL A 228 14.28 6.78 1.45
N ILE A 229 13.21 7.16 2.14
CA ILE A 229 12.37 6.27 2.94
C ILE A 229 11.04 6.02 2.22
N THR A 230 10.86 4.79 1.73
CA THR A 230 9.68 4.32 0.98
C THR A 230 9.02 3.12 1.67
N THR A 231 9.00 3.12 3.01
CA THR A 231 8.57 1.99 3.86
C THR A 231 7.05 1.94 4.12
N ASN A 232 6.24 2.44 3.19
CA ASN A 232 4.81 2.71 3.37
C ASN A 232 4.53 3.82 4.39
N LEU A 233 4.67 3.55 5.69
CA LEU A 233 4.76 4.58 6.74
C LEU A 233 6.24 4.73 7.16
N PRO A 234 6.78 5.96 7.31
CA PRO A 234 8.19 6.14 7.64
C PRO A 234 8.54 5.55 9.01
N ILE A 235 9.65 4.81 9.09
CA ILE A 235 10.09 4.11 10.30
C ILE A 235 10.70 5.01 11.40
N LEU A 236 10.93 6.29 11.11
CA LEU A 236 11.69 7.18 12.00
C LEU A 236 10.85 7.93 13.03
N ASP A 237 9.51 7.91 12.92
CA ASP A 237 8.57 8.70 13.73
C ASP A 237 8.79 10.23 13.75
N ILE A 238 9.78 10.71 13.00
CA ILE A 238 10.08 12.12 12.76
C ILE A 238 9.09 12.68 11.72
N GLY A 239 8.70 13.95 11.89
CA GLY A 239 7.77 14.63 10.98
C GLY A 239 6.30 14.28 11.19
N LEU A 240 6.00 13.44 12.21
CA LEU A 240 4.64 13.06 12.64
C LEU A 240 3.78 12.47 11.52
N TYR A 241 4.37 11.77 10.55
CA TYR A 241 3.61 11.15 9.44
C TYR A 241 2.54 10.16 9.92
N PHE A 242 2.79 9.51 11.06
CA PHE A 242 1.83 8.64 11.74
C PHE A 242 0.55 9.38 12.19
N ALA A 243 0.60 10.71 12.39
CA ALA A 243 -0.54 11.55 12.75
C ALA A 243 -1.14 12.30 11.54
N LYS A 244 -0.46 12.25 10.40
CA LYS A 244 -0.89 12.83 9.11
C LYS A 244 -1.58 11.81 8.20
N THR A 245 -1.51 10.53 8.57
CA THR A 245 -2.03 9.42 7.78
C THR A 245 -2.77 8.44 8.68
N TYR A 246 -3.58 7.57 8.08
CA TYR A 246 -4.21 6.45 8.78
C TYR A 246 -4.20 5.18 7.91
N PRO A 247 -4.05 3.99 8.53
CA PRO A 247 -3.97 2.74 7.81
C PRO A 247 -5.36 2.28 7.34
N GLN A 248 -5.45 1.90 6.07
CA GLN A 248 -6.65 1.40 5.43
C GLN A 248 -6.35 0.05 4.78
N ARG A 249 -7.25 -0.91 4.96
CA ARG A 249 -7.21 -2.22 4.34
C ARG A 249 -8.31 -2.37 3.30
N SER A 250 -8.04 -3.14 2.26
CA SER A 250 -9.03 -3.61 1.28
C SER A 250 -8.69 -5.04 0.86
N TYR A 251 -9.72 -5.83 0.57
CA TYR A 251 -9.60 -7.26 0.29
C TYR A 251 -9.75 -7.52 -1.20
N LEU A 252 -9.16 -8.62 -1.63
CA LEU A 252 -9.14 -9.05 -3.02
C LEU A 252 -9.34 -10.56 -3.11
N VAL A 253 -10.08 -10.98 -4.13
CA VAL A 253 -10.19 -12.37 -4.57
C VAL A 253 -9.87 -12.44 -6.05
N GLY A 254 -9.23 -13.53 -6.48
CA GLY A 254 -8.90 -13.81 -7.87
C GLY A 254 -9.42 -15.17 -8.28
N GLY A 255 -9.93 -15.29 -9.50
CA GLY A 255 -10.34 -16.58 -10.08
C GLY A 255 -10.31 -16.56 -11.60
N HIS A 256 -10.10 -17.74 -12.21
CA HIS A 256 -10.01 -17.87 -13.66
C HIS A 256 -11.36 -17.61 -14.33
N ILE A 257 -11.34 -16.81 -15.39
CA ILE A 257 -12.52 -16.47 -16.19
C ILE A 257 -12.27 -16.81 -17.66
N ASP A 258 -13.32 -17.22 -18.36
CA ASP A 258 -13.30 -17.34 -19.82
C ASP A 258 -12.92 -15.98 -20.44
N PRO A 259 -11.82 -15.87 -21.22
CA PRO A 259 -11.40 -14.63 -21.85
C PRO A 259 -12.50 -13.92 -22.66
N ASN A 260 -13.46 -14.67 -23.23
CA ASN A 260 -14.57 -14.11 -24.00
C ASN A 260 -15.65 -13.43 -23.14
N ARG A 261 -15.65 -13.70 -21.83
CA ARG A 261 -16.57 -13.11 -20.83
C ARG A 261 -15.85 -12.15 -19.88
N ALA A 262 -14.53 -11.98 -20.06
CA ALA A 262 -13.70 -11.19 -19.17
C ALA A 262 -13.92 -9.69 -19.44
N PRO A 263 -14.10 -8.86 -18.38
CA PRO A 263 -14.20 -7.42 -18.54
C PRO A 263 -12.95 -6.84 -19.21
N GLN A 264 -13.15 -5.91 -20.15
CA GLN A 264 -12.06 -5.40 -20.98
C GLN A 264 -11.33 -4.17 -20.43
N GLY A 265 -11.93 -3.44 -19.48
CA GLY A 265 -11.33 -2.28 -18.83
C GLY A 265 -10.89 -2.52 -17.38
N MET A 266 -10.50 -1.43 -16.73
CA MET A 266 -10.33 -1.38 -15.28
C MET A 266 -11.52 -0.63 -14.66
N TYR A 267 -12.10 -1.17 -13.58
CA TYR A 267 -13.34 -0.64 -13.03
C TYR A 267 -13.22 -0.40 -11.53
N ILE A 268 -13.93 0.62 -11.02
CA ILE A 268 -14.19 0.81 -9.61
C ILE A 268 -15.57 1.43 -9.38
N GLY A 269 -16.36 0.83 -8.49
CA GLY A 269 -17.66 1.37 -8.10
C GLY A 269 -17.52 2.55 -7.13
N VAL A 270 -18.60 3.32 -6.96
CA VAL A 270 -18.74 4.35 -5.92
C VAL A 270 -19.60 3.83 -4.76
N GLY A 271 -19.57 4.54 -3.63
CA GLY A 271 -20.42 4.24 -2.48
C GLY A 271 -19.92 3.11 -1.56
N GLN A 272 -20.75 2.75 -0.59
CA GLN A 272 -20.46 1.68 0.37
C GLN A 272 -20.52 0.31 -0.31
N GLY A 273 -19.58 -0.58 0.03
CA GLY A 273 -19.52 -1.90 -0.61
C GLY A 273 -19.11 -1.85 -2.09
N TYR A 274 -18.42 -0.78 -2.53
CA TYR A 274 -17.91 -0.70 -3.89
C TYR A 274 -17.05 -1.92 -4.26
N ARG A 275 -16.97 -2.18 -5.57
CA ARG A 275 -16.14 -3.25 -6.15
C ARG A 275 -15.15 -2.65 -7.13
N SER A 276 -13.91 -3.09 -7.06
CA SER A 276 -12.88 -2.84 -8.06
C SER A 276 -12.69 -4.10 -8.88
N LEU A 277 -12.62 -3.96 -10.21
CA LEU A 277 -12.47 -5.10 -11.12
C LEU A 277 -11.33 -4.81 -12.09
N ARG A 278 -10.48 -5.80 -12.34
CA ARG A 278 -9.65 -5.84 -13.55
C ARG A 278 -9.18 -7.27 -13.82
N THR A 279 -8.62 -7.48 -15.00
CA THR A 279 -8.12 -8.78 -15.45
C THR A 279 -6.59 -8.78 -15.52
N THR A 280 -6.00 -9.96 -15.58
CA THR A 280 -4.57 -10.16 -15.86
C THR A 280 -4.39 -11.48 -16.59
N PRO A 281 -3.46 -11.58 -17.56
CA PRO A 281 -3.11 -12.87 -18.15
C PRO A 281 -2.46 -13.78 -17.11
N THR A 282 -2.57 -15.08 -17.33
CA THR A 282 -1.91 -16.14 -16.56
C THR A 282 -0.92 -16.90 -17.44
N ASP A 283 0.11 -17.49 -16.84
CA ASP A 283 1.22 -18.12 -17.59
C ASP A 283 0.77 -19.35 -18.43
N ASP A 284 -0.37 -19.93 -18.11
CA ASP A 284 -1.02 -21.01 -18.89
C ASP A 284 -1.83 -20.50 -20.10
N GLY A 285 -1.79 -19.19 -20.37
CA GLY A 285 -2.52 -18.54 -21.46
C GLY A 285 -3.98 -18.21 -21.10
N GLY A 286 -4.38 -18.38 -19.84
CA GLY A 286 -5.70 -18.01 -19.33
C GLY A 286 -5.83 -16.53 -18.95
N THR A 287 -6.92 -16.22 -18.24
CA THR A 287 -7.20 -14.89 -17.70
C THR A 287 -7.72 -15.01 -16.28
N LEU A 288 -7.11 -14.28 -15.36
CA LEU A 288 -7.57 -14.15 -13.99
C LEU A 288 -8.38 -12.86 -13.82
N LEU A 289 -9.62 -12.98 -13.32
CA LEU A 289 -10.40 -11.83 -12.87
C LEU A 289 -10.06 -11.53 -11.41
N ILE A 290 -9.67 -10.29 -11.13
CA ILE A 290 -9.39 -9.79 -9.78
C ILE A 290 -10.53 -8.87 -9.37
N VAL A 291 -11.16 -9.22 -8.25
CA VAL A 291 -12.21 -8.43 -7.61
C VAL A 291 -11.69 -7.91 -6.27
N GLY A 292 -11.63 -6.59 -6.12
CA GLY A 292 -11.28 -5.92 -4.87
C GLY A 292 -12.45 -5.18 -4.25
N GLY A 293 -12.38 -4.90 -2.95
CA GLY A 293 -13.38 -4.09 -2.26
C GLY A 293 -13.33 -4.26 -0.74
N GLU A 294 -14.49 -4.12 -0.11
CA GLU A 294 -14.68 -4.38 1.33
C GLU A 294 -13.67 -3.64 2.22
N GLY A 295 -13.33 -2.40 1.87
CA GLY A 295 -12.32 -1.64 2.60
C GLY A 295 -12.77 -1.19 3.99
N HIS A 296 -11.83 -1.11 4.93
CA HIS A 296 -12.04 -0.58 6.27
C HIS A 296 -10.73 -0.12 6.91
N LYS A 297 -10.85 0.65 7.99
CA LYS A 297 -9.69 1.06 8.80
C LYS A 297 -9.14 -0.17 9.53
N VAL A 298 -7.82 -0.28 9.55
CA VAL A 298 -7.12 -1.44 10.14
C VAL A 298 -7.49 -1.58 11.62
N GLY A 299 -7.71 -2.81 12.07
CA GLY A 299 -8.00 -3.17 13.46
C GLY A 299 -9.32 -2.63 14.03
N GLN A 300 -10.24 -2.15 13.20
CA GLN A 300 -11.58 -1.69 13.61
C GLN A 300 -12.72 -2.66 13.22
N ASP A 301 -12.39 -3.78 12.58
CA ASP A 301 -13.37 -4.78 12.19
C ASP A 301 -12.91 -6.16 12.64
N ASP A 302 -13.76 -6.84 13.39
CA ASP A 302 -13.50 -8.18 13.93
C ASP A 302 -13.94 -9.28 12.93
N ALA A 303 -14.84 -8.97 11.98
CA ALA A 303 -15.41 -9.89 10.98
C ALA A 303 -14.67 -9.84 9.63
N THR A 304 -13.34 -9.93 9.70
CA THR A 304 -12.47 -9.86 8.51
C THR A 304 -12.68 -11.00 7.51
N ASP A 305 -13.13 -12.17 7.96
CA ASP A 305 -13.49 -13.33 7.14
C ASP A 305 -14.78 -13.09 6.34
N GLU A 306 -15.79 -12.48 6.96
CA GLU A 306 -17.03 -12.12 6.27
C GLU A 306 -16.80 -11.17 5.08
N ARG A 307 -15.75 -10.33 5.15
CA ARG A 307 -15.34 -9.46 4.03
C ARG A 307 -14.87 -10.27 2.83
N TYR A 308 -14.03 -11.28 3.03
CA TYR A 308 -13.67 -12.20 1.96
C TYR A 308 -14.90 -12.93 1.43
N GLN A 309 -15.77 -13.45 2.32
CA GLN A 309 -16.98 -14.15 1.91
C GLN A 309 -17.86 -13.29 0.98
N ARG A 310 -18.06 -12.00 1.30
CA ARG A 310 -18.81 -11.06 0.44
C ARG A 310 -18.16 -10.81 -0.92
N LEU A 311 -16.84 -10.93 -1.05
CA LEU A 311 -16.14 -10.85 -2.33
C LEU A 311 -16.25 -12.16 -3.11
N GLU A 312 -16.11 -13.30 -2.44
CA GLU A 312 -16.29 -14.61 -3.05
C GLU A 312 -17.72 -14.79 -3.59
N ASP A 313 -18.74 -14.43 -2.80
CA ASP A 313 -20.14 -14.47 -3.21
C ASP A 313 -20.42 -13.54 -4.39
N TYR A 314 -19.77 -12.37 -4.42
CA TYR A 314 -19.85 -11.46 -5.55
C TYR A 314 -19.21 -12.06 -6.81
N LEU A 315 -18.02 -12.65 -6.70
CA LEU A 315 -17.32 -13.30 -7.82
C LEU A 315 -18.17 -14.45 -8.40
N ARG A 316 -18.76 -15.29 -7.54
CA ARG A 316 -19.65 -16.38 -7.96
C ARG A 316 -20.94 -15.87 -8.59
N SER A 317 -21.64 -14.95 -7.93
CA SER A 317 -22.97 -14.50 -8.38
C SER A 317 -22.93 -13.65 -9.66
N GLN A 318 -21.91 -12.80 -9.83
CA GLN A 318 -21.82 -11.90 -10.98
C GLN A 318 -21.11 -12.55 -12.17
N PHE A 319 -20.08 -13.36 -11.93
CA PHE A 319 -19.22 -13.89 -13.00
C PHE A 319 -19.32 -15.41 -13.16
N GLY A 320 -19.87 -16.13 -12.18
CA GLY A 320 -19.86 -17.60 -12.18
C GLY A 320 -18.45 -18.17 -12.04
N VAL A 321 -17.57 -17.46 -11.33
CA VAL A 321 -16.16 -17.79 -11.15
C VAL A 321 -15.93 -18.23 -9.71
N GLU A 322 -15.18 -19.31 -9.53
CA GLU A 322 -14.74 -19.74 -8.20
C GLU A 322 -13.45 -19.02 -7.77
N PRO A 323 -13.33 -18.58 -6.51
CA PRO A 323 -12.10 -17.98 -6.00
C PRO A 323 -10.97 -19.01 -5.91
N GLU A 324 -9.84 -18.68 -6.52
CA GLU A 324 -8.59 -19.43 -6.44
C GLU A 324 -7.55 -18.73 -5.56
N TYR A 325 -7.58 -17.41 -5.52
CA TYR A 325 -6.68 -16.59 -4.72
C TYR A 325 -7.46 -15.67 -3.80
N ARG A 326 -6.93 -15.40 -2.61
CA ARG A 326 -7.40 -14.33 -1.73
C ARG A 326 -6.23 -13.64 -1.04
N TRP A 327 -6.28 -12.32 -0.99
CA TRP A 327 -5.29 -11.51 -0.29
C TRP A 327 -5.88 -10.14 0.07
N SER A 328 -5.19 -9.38 0.93
CA SER A 328 -5.58 -8.00 1.21
C SER A 328 -4.41 -7.04 1.08
N GLY A 329 -4.72 -5.85 0.59
CA GLY A 329 -3.78 -4.73 0.53
C GLY A 329 -3.99 -3.80 1.72
N GLN A 330 -2.89 -3.27 2.25
CA GLN A 330 -2.89 -2.26 3.30
C GLN A 330 -2.04 -1.06 2.90
N ASP A 331 -2.63 0.13 2.91
CA ASP A 331 -1.97 1.38 2.55
C ASP A 331 -2.30 2.49 3.55
N LEU A 332 -1.54 3.58 3.49
CA LEU A 332 -1.75 4.76 4.33
C LEU A 332 -2.51 5.82 3.53
N LYS A 333 -3.67 6.23 4.06
CA LYS A 333 -4.42 7.36 3.52
C LYS A 333 -3.96 8.65 4.18
N SER A 334 -3.62 9.65 3.38
CA SER A 334 -3.47 11.03 3.86
C SER A 334 -4.83 11.69 4.03
N PHE A 335 -4.91 12.71 4.87
CA PHE A 335 -6.16 13.43 5.10
C PHE A 335 -6.57 14.35 3.95
N ASP A 336 -5.60 14.82 3.17
CA ASP A 336 -5.79 15.67 2.00
C ASP A 336 -5.73 14.89 0.67
N GLN A 337 -5.69 13.55 0.72
CA GLN A 337 -5.64 12.63 -0.44
C GLN A 337 -4.37 12.72 -1.30
N LEU A 338 -3.50 13.70 -1.04
CA LEU A 338 -2.21 13.89 -1.69
C LEU A 338 -1.11 13.10 -0.96
N PRO A 339 -0.20 12.44 -1.68
CA PRO A 339 0.96 11.82 -1.06
C PRO A 339 1.90 12.87 -0.44
N TYR A 340 2.67 12.47 0.57
CA TYR A 340 3.77 13.26 1.10
C TYR A 340 5.06 12.81 0.42
N ILE A 341 5.67 13.69 -0.39
CA ILE A 341 6.86 13.41 -1.19
C ILE A 341 7.84 14.57 -1.00
N GLY A 342 9.06 14.29 -0.51
CA GLY A 342 10.08 15.33 -0.32
C GLY A 342 10.91 15.11 0.93
N GLN A 343 11.43 16.20 1.50
CA GLN A 343 12.27 16.15 2.71
C GLN A 343 11.49 15.64 3.92
N LEU A 344 12.15 14.86 4.78
CA LEU A 344 11.53 14.29 5.97
C LEU A 344 11.01 15.38 6.91
N THR A 345 11.81 16.41 7.16
CA THR A 345 11.42 17.68 7.80
C THR A 345 12.29 18.82 7.25
N PRO A 346 11.97 20.09 7.50
CA PRO A 346 12.83 21.21 7.09
C PRO A 346 14.26 21.16 7.65
N ALA A 347 14.50 20.39 8.72
CA ALA A 347 15.83 20.23 9.32
C ALA A 347 16.63 19.06 8.71
N HIS A 348 16.00 18.16 7.97
CA HIS A 348 16.63 16.98 7.38
C HIS A 348 16.84 17.23 5.89
N GLN A 349 18.02 17.73 5.54
CA GLN A 349 18.32 18.12 4.17
C GLN A 349 18.61 16.93 3.26
N HIS A 350 19.04 15.80 3.84
CA HIS A 350 19.49 14.61 3.12
C HIS A 350 18.62 13.37 3.37
N THR A 351 17.58 13.49 4.19
CA THR A 351 16.60 12.41 4.39
C THR A 351 15.27 12.78 3.73
N PHE A 352 14.81 11.92 2.83
CA PHE A 352 13.60 12.08 2.04
C PHE A 352 12.58 10.98 2.33
N VAL A 353 11.33 11.25 2.00
CA VAL A 353 10.20 10.34 2.24
C VAL A 353 9.22 10.34 1.08
N ALA A 354 8.60 9.17 0.85
CA ALA A 354 7.35 9.05 0.10
C ALA A 354 6.34 8.18 0.87
N THR A 355 5.18 8.74 1.20
CA THR A 355 4.13 8.06 1.98
C THR A 355 2.73 8.64 1.70
N GLY A 356 1.68 8.06 2.27
CA GLY A 356 0.32 8.59 2.20
C GLY A 356 -0.35 8.44 0.83
N PHE A 357 -0.06 7.35 0.11
CA PHE A 357 -0.49 7.15 -1.27
C PHE A 357 -2.00 6.94 -1.42
N SER A 358 -2.74 6.79 -0.33
CA SER A 358 -4.20 6.78 -0.33
C SER A 358 -4.81 5.76 -1.29
N LEU A 359 -4.30 4.53 -1.27
CA LEU A 359 -4.73 3.36 -2.05
C LEU A 359 -4.39 3.40 -3.55
N TRP A 360 -3.74 4.46 -4.01
CA TRP A 360 -3.37 4.66 -5.41
C TRP A 360 -1.86 4.66 -5.61
N GLY A 361 -1.20 3.74 -4.90
CA GLY A 361 0.26 3.67 -4.84
C GLY A 361 0.95 3.33 -6.15
N MET A 362 0.28 2.75 -7.15
CA MET A 362 0.93 2.38 -8.42
C MET A 362 1.43 3.61 -9.18
N ALA A 363 0.54 4.55 -9.51
CA ALA A 363 0.91 5.80 -10.17
C ALA A 363 1.74 6.70 -9.24
N LYS A 364 1.31 6.86 -7.98
CA LYS A 364 1.98 7.74 -6.99
C LYS A 364 3.39 7.29 -6.63
N SER A 365 3.71 6.00 -6.73
CA SER A 365 5.09 5.51 -6.58
C SER A 365 6.01 6.07 -7.66
N VAL A 366 5.55 6.10 -8.91
CA VAL A 366 6.34 6.62 -10.04
C VAL A 366 6.44 8.13 -9.97
N VAL A 367 5.36 8.84 -9.62
CA VAL A 367 5.41 10.28 -9.30
C VAL A 367 6.45 10.58 -8.23
N SER A 368 6.42 9.81 -7.13
CA SER A 368 7.38 9.96 -6.03
C SER A 368 8.81 9.77 -6.50
N ALA A 369 9.07 8.74 -7.31
CA ALA A 369 10.40 8.47 -7.83
C ALA A 369 10.91 9.62 -8.73
N MET A 370 10.07 10.16 -9.61
CA MET A 370 10.44 11.31 -10.46
C MET A 370 10.78 12.54 -9.60
N VAL A 371 9.88 12.94 -8.70
CA VAL A 371 10.05 14.11 -7.83
C VAL A 371 11.30 13.98 -6.94
N LEU A 372 11.54 12.81 -6.35
CA LEU A 372 12.67 12.57 -5.46
C LEU A 372 14.00 12.48 -6.21
N SER A 373 14.02 11.81 -7.37
CA SER A 373 15.21 11.73 -8.21
C SER A 373 15.63 13.12 -8.71
N ASP A 374 14.67 13.91 -9.20
CA ASP A 374 14.94 15.27 -9.65
C ASP A 374 15.49 16.13 -8.51
N ARG A 375 14.87 16.06 -7.33
CA ARG A 375 15.35 16.80 -6.16
C ARG A 375 16.78 16.43 -5.75
N ILE A 376 17.10 15.13 -5.66
CA ILE A 376 18.43 14.64 -5.27
C ILE A 376 19.50 15.01 -6.32
N THR A 377 19.10 15.11 -7.59
CA THR A 377 20.00 15.46 -8.69
C THR A 377 20.04 16.95 -9.00
N GLY A 378 19.26 17.78 -8.30
CA GLY A 378 19.22 19.23 -8.47
C GLY A 378 18.44 19.69 -9.70
N VAL A 379 17.54 18.85 -10.23
CA VAL A 379 16.63 19.17 -11.33
C VAL A 379 15.33 19.74 -10.76
N GLU A 380 14.84 20.84 -11.34
CA GLU A 380 13.52 21.39 -10.98
C GLU A 380 12.40 20.47 -11.47
N ASN A 381 11.45 20.15 -10.59
CA ASN A 381 10.28 19.34 -10.91
C ASN A 381 8.99 20.15 -10.73
N PRO A 382 8.11 20.23 -11.75
CA PRO A 382 6.91 21.09 -11.71
C PRO A 382 5.86 20.63 -10.68
N TRP A 383 5.95 19.39 -10.20
CA TRP A 383 4.99 18.83 -9.24
C TRP A 383 5.51 18.79 -7.81
N ALA A 384 6.77 19.18 -7.57
CA ALA A 384 7.41 19.08 -6.26
C ALA A 384 6.63 19.84 -5.17
N GLU A 385 6.17 21.07 -5.46
CA GLU A 385 5.46 21.89 -4.49
C GLU A 385 4.10 21.28 -4.09
N LEU A 386 3.38 20.67 -5.04
CA LEU A 386 2.08 20.05 -4.77
C LEU A 386 2.17 18.96 -3.70
N TYR A 387 3.25 18.17 -3.75
CA TYR A 387 3.42 16.98 -2.93
C TYR A 387 4.35 17.15 -1.73
N GLU A 388 4.91 18.35 -1.54
CA GLU A 388 5.92 18.63 -0.53
C GLU A 388 5.57 17.97 0.82
N ALA A 389 6.45 17.10 1.31
CA ALA A 389 6.20 16.29 2.50
C ALA A 389 6.07 17.14 3.78
N THR A 390 6.68 18.34 3.75
CA THR A 390 6.64 19.32 4.84
C THR A 390 5.47 20.31 4.74
N ARG A 391 4.58 20.17 3.75
CA ARG A 391 3.43 21.06 3.57
C ARG A 391 2.56 21.12 4.83
N PRO A 392 1.96 22.29 5.13
CA PRO A 392 1.00 22.42 6.22
C PRO A 392 -0.13 21.42 6.03
N THR A 393 -0.23 20.45 6.92
CA THR A 393 -1.37 19.55 6.96
C THR A 393 -2.37 20.14 7.93
N PRO A 394 -3.66 20.29 7.57
CA PRO A 394 -4.67 20.70 8.52
C PRO A 394 -4.90 19.54 9.51
N PHE A 395 -4.09 19.46 10.56
CA PHE A 395 -4.32 18.59 11.72
C PHE A 395 -5.67 18.84 12.41
N VAL A 396 -6.34 19.94 12.02
CA VAL A 396 -7.58 20.49 12.56
C VAL A 396 -8.71 20.47 11.51
N THR A 397 -8.70 19.56 10.53
CA THR A 397 -9.98 19.27 9.84
C THR A 397 -10.88 18.48 10.79
N THR A 398 -12.20 18.62 10.65
CA THR A 398 -13.17 17.82 11.42
C THR A 398 -12.89 16.32 11.27
N THR A 399 -12.52 15.88 10.07
CA THR A 399 -12.14 14.50 9.76
C THR A 399 -10.84 14.08 10.43
N SER A 400 -9.79 14.92 10.41
CA SER A 400 -8.53 14.66 11.12
C SER A 400 -8.73 14.63 12.63
N ILE A 401 -9.54 15.53 13.19
CA ILE A 401 -9.88 15.53 14.62
C ILE A 401 -10.65 14.26 14.98
N GLN A 402 -11.70 13.89 14.23
CA GLN A 402 -12.45 12.66 14.51
C GLN A 402 -11.56 11.41 14.38
N LYS A 403 -10.73 11.31 13.35
CA LYS A 403 -9.86 10.14 13.13
C LYS A 403 -8.67 10.09 14.08
N ASN A 404 -8.09 11.22 14.46
CA ASN A 404 -7.04 11.28 15.50
C ASN A 404 -7.64 11.11 16.90
N LEU A 405 -8.88 11.55 17.15
CA LEU A 405 -9.64 11.23 18.36
C LEU A 405 -9.95 9.74 18.42
N GLU A 406 -10.29 9.08 17.32
CA GLU A 406 -10.40 7.61 17.28
C GLU A 406 -9.06 6.95 17.64
N VAL A 407 -7.93 7.44 17.11
CA VAL A 407 -6.58 6.93 17.50
C VAL A 407 -6.35 7.14 19.00
N GLY A 408 -6.62 8.32 19.55
CA GLY A 408 -6.53 8.60 20.98
C GLY A 408 -7.50 7.78 21.83
N ALA A 409 -8.71 7.54 21.33
CA ALA A 409 -9.73 6.70 21.96
C ALA A 409 -9.35 5.22 21.93
N HIS A 410 -8.66 4.73 20.89
CA HIS A 410 -8.04 3.40 20.89
C HIS A 410 -6.87 3.34 21.88
N TRP A 411 -6.04 4.39 21.93
CA TRP A 411 -4.89 4.48 22.83
C TRP A 411 -5.30 4.42 24.33
N VAL A 412 -6.45 5.00 24.68
CA VAL A 412 -6.99 5.02 26.04
C VAL A 412 -8.02 3.90 26.26
N GLY A 413 -9.01 3.77 25.39
CA GLY A 413 -10.17 2.88 25.52
C GLY A 413 -9.83 1.40 25.37
N ASP A 414 -8.92 1.02 24.48
CA ASP A 414 -8.53 -0.40 24.33
C ASP A 414 -7.65 -0.87 25.50
N ARG A 415 -7.04 0.08 26.24
CA ARG A 415 -6.39 -0.20 27.52
C ARG A 415 -7.39 -0.68 28.58
N PHE A 416 -8.67 -0.31 28.44
CA PHE A 416 -9.77 -0.74 29.30
C PHE A 416 -10.60 -1.89 28.71
N LYS A 417 -10.53 -2.17 27.40
CA LYS A 417 -11.14 -3.37 26.80
C LYS A 417 -10.30 -4.62 27.08
N GLY A 418 -10.96 -5.74 27.35
CA GLY A 418 -10.33 -6.97 27.83
C GLY A 418 -10.41 -7.12 29.35
N LEU A 419 -11.63 -7.40 29.82
CA LEU A 419 -11.98 -7.86 31.17
C LEU A 419 -12.16 -9.40 31.18
N PHE A 420 -11.42 -10.11 30.34
CA PHE A 420 -11.39 -11.58 30.36
C PHE A 420 -10.11 -12.04 31.06
N ASP A 421 -10.29 -12.79 32.14
CA ASP A 421 -9.26 -13.11 33.12
C ASP A 421 -8.42 -14.36 32.77
N SER A 422 -8.66 -15.03 31.63
CA SER A 422 -7.91 -16.25 31.28
C SER A 422 -7.76 -16.53 29.79
N THR A 423 -6.59 -17.06 29.44
CA THR A 423 -6.21 -17.71 28.17
C THR A 423 -7.04 -18.96 27.85
N ASP A 424 -7.74 -19.53 28.84
CA ASP A 424 -8.65 -20.67 28.67
C ASP A 424 -9.83 -20.35 27.75
N SER A 425 -10.18 -19.07 27.63
CA SER A 425 -11.30 -18.60 26.80
C SER A 425 -11.00 -18.52 25.31
N VAL A 426 -9.76 -18.78 24.89
CA VAL A 426 -9.32 -18.73 23.49
C VAL A 426 -9.55 -20.08 22.84
N ALA A 427 -10.46 -20.15 21.87
CA ALA A 427 -10.74 -21.39 21.13
C ALA A 427 -9.64 -21.69 20.09
N PRO A 428 -9.50 -22.95 19.64
CA PRO A 428 -8.63 -23.27 18.50
C PRO A 428 -8.98 -22.44 17.27
N GLY A 429 -7.96 -21.90 16.59
CA GLY A 429 -8.09 -21.00 15.45
C GLY A 429 -8.47 -19.55 15.80
N GLU A 430 -8.57 -19.22 17.09
CA GLU A 430 -9.00 -17.91 17.57
C GLU A 430 -7.85 -17.13 18.23
N GLY A 431 -7.86 -15.81 18.04
CA GLY A 431 -7.03 -14.87 18.80
C GLY A 431 -7.88 -13.94 19.65
N LYS A 432 -7.47 -13.72 20.90
CA LYS A 432 -8.11 -12.77 21.82
C LYS A 432 -7.10 -11.94 22.60
N LEU A 433 -7.53 -10.75 23.00
CA LEU A 433 -6.83 -9.94 23.99
C LEU A 433 -7.25 -10.37 25.40
N VAL A 434 -6.28 -10.75 26.22
CA VAL A 434 -6.48 -11.16 27.62
C VAL A 434 -5.60 -10.34 28.56
N THR A 435 -5.91 -10.38 29.86
CA THR A 435 -5.07 -9.76 30.88
C THR A 435 -4.40 -10.86 31.71
N HIS A 436 -3.06 -10.86 31.80
CA HIS A 436 -2.30 -11.82 32.61
C HIS A 436 -1.27 -11.08 33.47
N LYS A 437 -1.31 -11.29 34.81
CA LYS A 437 -0.42 -10.63 35.79
C LYS A 437 -0.35 -9.10 35.63
N GLY A 438 -1.48 -8.47 35.28
CA GLY A 438 -1.59 -7.02 35.05
C GLY A 438 -1.10 -6.51 33.70
N GLY A 439 -0.55 -7.38 32.85
CA GLY A 439 -0.15 -7.06 31.47
C GLY A 439 -1.23 -7.45 30.44
N LYS A 440 -1.34 -6.68 29.35
CA LYS A 440 -2.21 -7.02 28.21
C LYS A 440 -1.46 -7.99 27.28
N VAL A 441 -2.07 -9.15 27.06
CA VAL A 441 -1.51 -10.25 26.25
C VAL A 441 -2.42 -10.48 25.06
N ALA A 442 -1.80 -10.61 23.89
CA ALA A 442 -2.43 -11.10 22.68
C ALA A 442 -2.18 -12.62 22.62
N ALA A 443 -3.26 -13.38 22.79
CA ALA A 443 -3.23 -14.83 22.91
C ALA A 443 -3.93 -15.46 21.71
N TYR A 444 -3.24 -16.34 20.99
CA TYR A 444 -3.78 -17.12 19.88
C TYR A 444 -3.64 -18.60 20.18
N ARG A 445 -4.69 -19.39 19.95
CA ARG A 445 -4.61 -20.85 20.06
C ARG A 445 -4.68 -21.46 18.66
N ASP A 446 -3.68 -22.22 18.28
CA ASP A 446 -3.68 -22.86 16.97
C ASP A 446 -4.60 -24.10 16.90
N GLU A 447 -4.75 -24.64 15.69
CA GLU A 447 -5.56 -25.84 15.41
C GLU A 447 -5.09 -27.09 16.17
N HIS A 448 -3.83 -27.11 16.63
CA HIS A 448 -3.27 -28.19 17.45
C HIS A 448 -3.42 -27.92 18.96
N ASN A 449 -4.24 -26.93 19.34
CA ASN A 449 -4.46 -26.46 20.71
C ASN A 449 -3.24 -25.83 21.40
N GLN A 450 -2.15 -25.55 20.68
CA GLN A 450 -0.99 -24.87 21.25
C GLN A 450 -1.29 -23.37 21.38
N LEU A 451 -0.98 -22.83 22.56
CA LEU A 451 -1.18 -21.43 22.87
C LEU A 451 0.09 -20.63 22.52
N HIS A 452 -0.09 -19.55 21.75
CA HIS A 452 0.92 -18.58 21.38
C HIS A 452 0.57 -17.23 22.02
N THR A 453 1.48 -16.69 22.83
CA THR A 453 1.22 -15.48 23.63
C THR A 453 2.30 -14.43 23.44
N VAL A 454 1.87 -13.24 23.04
CA VAL A 454 2.74 -12.07 22.83
C VAL A 454 2.17 -10.85 23.55
N SER A 455 2.98 -9.80 23.67
CA SER A 455 2.52 -8.50 24.13
C SER A 455 1.40 -8.01 23.21
N ALA A 456 0.28 -7.56 23.79
CA ALA A 456 -0.74 -6.87 23.02
C ALA A 456 -0.32 -5.43 22.66
N VAL A 457 0.75 -4.92 23.27
CA VAL A 457 1.24 -3.56 23.09
C VAL A 457 2.22 -3.52 21.91
N CYS A 458 1.84 -2.81 20.86
CA CYS A 458 2.66 -2.59 19.68
C CYS A 458 3.94 -1.79 20.04
N PRO A 459 5.14 -2.26 19.67
CA PRO A 459 6.41 -1.63 20.05
C PRO A 459 6.73 -0.35 19.27
N HIS A 460 5.86 0.06 18.36
CA HIS A 460 5.98 1.33 17.62
C HIS A 460 5.66 2.51 18.55
N LEU A 461 4.37 2.76 18.83
CA LEU A 461 3.92 3.87 19.69
C LEU A 461 2.93 3.41 20.79
N GLY A 462 2.96 2.12 21.14
CA GLY A 462 2.26 1.60 22.32
C GLY A 462 0.77 1.33 22.16
N CYS A 463 0.23 1.35 20.94
CA CYS A 463 -1.17 0.98 20.68
C CYS A 463 -1.43 -0.51 20.93
N ILE A 464 -2.67 -0.84 21.28
CA ILE A 464 -3.10 -2.23 21.45
C ILE A 464 -3.42 -2.82 20.07
N VAL A 465 -2.87 -4.00 19.78
CA VAL A 465 -3.15 -4.72 18.52
C VAL A 465 -4.54 -5.35 18.55
N ALA A 466 -5.15 -5.51 17.38
CA ALA A 466 -6.40 -6.22 17.18
C ALA A 466 -6.15 -7.55 16.46
N TRP A 467 -7.02 -8.54 16.71
CA TRP A 467 -6.96 -9.82 16.01
C TRP A 467 -7.55 -9.71 14.60
N ASN A 468 -6.84 -10.24 13.62
CA ASN A 468 -7.32 -10.39 12.25
C ASN A 468 -7.59 -11.88 11.99
N GLN A 469 -8.87 -12.26 12.05
CA GLN A 469 -9.30 -13.65 11.88
C GLN A 469 -8.95 -14.21 10.50
N ALA A 470 -9.09 -13.41 9.44
CA ALA A 470 -8.91 -13.89 8.08
C ALA A 470 -7.46 -14.18 7.68
N GLU A 471 -6.50 -13.45 8.27
CA GLU A 471 -5.07 -13.58 7.98
C GLU A 471 -4.25 -14.09 9.17
N THR A 472 -4.93 -14.48 10.26
CA THR A 472 -4.31 -15.06 11.47
C THR A 472 -3.14 -14.19 11.96
N SER A 473 -3.41 -12.89 12.14
CA SER A 473 -2.39 -11.89 12.48
C SER A 473 -2.85 -10.89 13.53
N TRP A 474 -1.88 -10.24 14.16
CA TRP A 474 -2.11 -9.11 15.07
C TRP A 474 -1.85 -7.79 14.35
N ASP A 475 -2.88 -6.97 14.20
CA ASP A 475 -2.85 -5.75 13.40
C ASP A 475 -3.03 -4.50 14.31
N CYS A 476 -2.11 -3.55 14.22
CA CYS A 476 -2.14 -2.31 14.98
C CYS A 476 -3.07 -1.28 14.32
N PRO A 477 -4.18 -0.87 14.98
CA PRO A 477 -5.17 0.03 14.39
C PRO A 477 -4.69 1.48 14.22
N CYS A 478 -3.64 1.88 14.95
CA CYS A 478 -3.15 3.25 14.91
C CYS A 478 -2.35 3.56 13.65
N HIS A 479 -1.32 2.75 13.38
CA HIS A 479 -0.30 3.07 12.38
C HIS A 479 -0.04 1.92 11.39
N GLY A 480 -0.79 0.81 11.51
CA GLY A 480 -0.80 -0.26 10.52
C GLY A 480 0.27 -1.34 10.70
N SER A 481 1.07 -1.34 11.78
CA SER A 481 1.99 -2.47 12.02
C SER A 481 1.27 -3.79 12.13
N ARG A 482 1.86 -4.85 11.59
CA ARG A 482 1.29 -6.20 11.62
C ARG A 482 2.29 -7.20 12.14
N PHE A 483 1.80 -8.20 12.85
CA PHE A 483 2.62 -9.23 13.46
C PHE A 483 2.01 -10.61 13.30
N SER A 484 2.85 -11.64 13.18
CA SER A 484 2.41 -13.04 13.24
C SER A 484 1.94 -13.39 14.64
N THR A 485 1.35 -14.57 14.78
CA THR A 485 0.97 -15.18 16.06
C THR A 485 2.13 -15.32 17.05
N GLU A 486 3.36 -15.42 16.54
CA GLU A 486 4.61 -15.45 17.32
C GLU A 486 5.27 -14.06 17.43
N GLY A 487 4.57 -12.98 17.06
CA GLY A 487 5.04 -11.62 17.22
C GLY A 487 6.06 -11.16 16.17
N LYS A 488 6.37 -11.97 15.14
CA LYS A 488 7.27 -11.57 14.06
C LYS A 488 6.63 -10.44 13.24
N ILE A 489 7.43 -9.46 12.82
CA ILE A 489 6.94 -8.32 12.04
C ILE A 489 6.54 -8.78 10.64
N LEU A 490 5.28 -8.60 10.28
CA LEU A 490 4.75 -8.81 8.93
C LEU A 490 4.68 -7.50 8.14
N HIS A 491 4.41 -6.38 8.82
CA HIS A 491 4.34 -5.04 8.20
C HIS A 491 4.76 -3.96 9.19
N GLY A 492 5.46 -2.93 8.70
CA GLY A 492 5.89 -1.77 9.48
C GLY A 492 4.74 -0.82 9.86
N PRO A 493 5.01 0.32 10.50
CA PRO A 493 6.34 0.91 10.74
C PRO A 493 7.13 0.28 11.90
N ALA A 494 6.55 -0.61 12.70
CA ALA A 494 7.30 -1.26 13.78
C ALA A 494 8.58 -1.93 13.25
N VAL A 495 9.70 -1.64 13.91
CA VAL A 495 11.03 -2.22 13.62
C VAL A 495 11.47 -3.25 14.66
N LYS A 496 10.60 -3.54 15.64
CA LYS A 496 10.80 -4.57 16.67
C LYS A 496 9.60 -5.53 16.67
N PRO A 497 9.82 -6.83 16.94
CA PRO A 497 8.72 -7.78 17.09
C PRO A 497 7.92 -7.51 18.37
N LEU A 498 6.72 -8.10 18.46
CA LEU A 498 6.01 -8.16 19.74
C LEU A 498 6.81 -9.03 20.71
N GLU A 499 6.89 -8.58 21.96
CA GLU A 499 7.57 -9.32 23.02
C GLU A 499 6.81 -10.61 23.34
N GLN A 500 7.52 -11.75 23.42
CA GLN A 500 6.94 -13.01 23.86
C GLN A 500 6.47 -12.90 25.32
N LYS A 501 5.30 -13.48 25.62
CA LYS A 501 4.75 -13.52 26.99
C LYS A 501 4.56 -14.97 27.40
N VAL A 502 4.91 -15.27 28.64
CA VAL A 502 4.61 -16.58 29.24
C VAL A 502 3.32 -16.43 30.04
N CYS A 503 2.29 -17.13 29.61
CA CYS A 503 1.05 -17.29 30.36
C CYS A 503 0.98 -18.74 30.85
N ASP A 504 0.60 -18.89 32.11
CA ASP A 504 0.41 -20.19 32.77
C ASP A 504 -0.86 -20.89 32.27
#